data_AF-A0A9P9ZC04-F1
#
_entry.id   AF-A0A9P9ZC04-F1
#
_cell.length_a   1.000
_cell.length_b   1.000
_cell.length_c   1.000
_cell.angle_alpha   90.00
_cell.angle_beta   90.00
_cell.angle_gamma   90.00
#
_symmetry.space_group_name_H-M   'P 1'
#
loop_
_entity.id
_entity.type
_entity.pdbx_description
1 polymer ?
#
loop_
_entity_poly.entity_id
_entity_poly.type
_entity_poly.pdbx_seq_one_letter_code
_entity_poly.pdbx_strand_id
1 'polypeptide(L)'
;MEEQQDDFVPRLGKEFQTVDEAWSAWCDYGGRIGFGVRLSYGHKNIKDDIITSKLFLCSCEGKRGVDKRDHLTKKPRAETRTGCQARLKIKLDKETQKYKVVEFVSEHNHPLQQPTCYLIPSQRKIPEIAGIGIHFADSLGVRKQAMKYGSAIAMMKYFEKHALEDPSFKHFEDTTEEGEITNAIWTDAKMIVAYARFGDVVEFDITFDTNNEKWAFGIFVGFNHCREIVIFGAALMCDQSKESFEWVFTKFLEAHGGKKPITIFTKQNCAMGHALEKVMPDTRHGLCTWHIEENCVKYLSRFNKDGMDITGDFKACMYRYEEEKEFEDAFNALRGKLNDREKWLEFIYDSRKKWAHCFMKNAYTLGILCTQASESINSNFKAYLNCKLDICRFLEYFDRDLDENREREIKSEYDMASKLPRLKLNAPILREAGKLYTPKVFELFQAEFELSGSAYIECLEGNTYTVAMCDMDNETPRKSGQVVWTREDQTVSCSCKKFEREGILCWHALKVLNREDIKVIPPRYVLNRWTKVAKDVTIVDLEGKRVIEDPLLDVRNRNADLVRILTPICGKAAQNEEQAQFLRNELLAVQQKYEEKYENLPI
;
A
#
# COMPACT_ATOMS: atom_id res chain seq x y z
N MET A 1 46.29 -16.15 -7.70
CA MET A 1 45.66 -14.85 -7.37
C MET A 1 45.56 -14.08 -8.66
N GLU A 2 44.47 -14.27 -9.38
CA GLU A 2 44.08 -13.43 -10.52
C GLU A 2 42.98 -12.49 -10.02
N GLU A 3 43.14 -11.20 -10.28
CA GLU A 3 42.19 -10.15 -9.93
C GLU A 3 40.86 -10.35 -10.69
N GLN A 4 39.79 -10.69 -9.96
CA GLN A 4 38.42 -10.59 -10.47
C GLN A 4 38.11 -9.11 -10.72
N GLN A 5 38.17 -8.70 -11.99
CA GLN A 5 37.97 -7.32 -12.40
C GLN A 5 36.46 -6.99 -12.37
N ASP A 6 36.05 -6.03 -11.54
CA ASP A 6 34.66 -5.58 -11.39
C ASP A 6 33.98 -5.25 -12.75
N ASP A 7 33.03 -6.11 -13.15
CA ASP A 7 32.32 -6.07 -14.45
C ASP A 7 31.26 -4.96 -14.53
N PHE A 8 30.89 -4.36 -13.39
CA PHE A 8 29.84 -3.34 -13.30
C PHE A 8 30.31 -1.92 -13.63
N VAL A 9 31.63 -1.65 -13.64
CA VAL A 9 32.18 -0.32 -13.93
C VAL A 9 32.13 -0.06 -15.45
N PRO A 10 31.50 1.03 -15.92
CA PRO A 10 31.51 1.38 -17.34
C PRO A 10 32.95 1.57 -17.85
N ARG A 11 33.23 1.10 -19.07
CA ARG A 11 34.54 1.22 -19.72
C ARG A 11 34.36 1.72 -21.16
N LEU A 12 35.36 2.44 -21.66
CA LEU A 12 35.42 2.84 -23.07
C LEU A 12 35.32 1.60 -23.95
N GLY A 13 34.48 1.66 -24.99
CA GLY A 13 34.26 0.54 -25.90
C GLY A 13 33.21 -0.49 -25.45
N LYS A 14 32.66 -0.41 -24.24
CA LYS A 14 31.54 -1.30 -23.82
C LYS A 14 30.34 -1.10 -24.75
N GLU A 15 29.80 -2.20 -25.27
CA GLU A 15 28.68 -2.20 -26.20
C GLU A 15 27.34 -2.46 -25.48
N PHE A 16 26.28 -1.80 -25.94
CA PHE A 16 24.91 -2.01 -25.51
C PHE A 16 24.00 -2.19 -26.73
N GLN A 17 22.98 -3.03 -26.64
CA GLN A 17 22.02 -3.25 -27.72
C GLN A 17 21.07 -2.05 -27.87
N THR A 18 20.75 -1.39 -26.76
CA THR A 18 19.81 -0.25 -26.75
C THR A 18 20.31 0.90 -25.88
N VAL A 19 19.76 2.10 -26.13
CA VAL A 19 20.00 3.27 -25.25
C VAL A 19 19.47 3.01 -23.84
N ASP A 20 18.39 2.25 -23.69
CA ASP A 20 17.78 1.92 -22.41
C ASP A 20 18.64 0.95 -21.59
N GLU A 21 19.30 0.00 -22.26
CA GLU A 21 20.28 -0.87 -21.61
C GLU A 21 21.49 -0.08 -21.10
N ALA A 22 22.00 0.87 -21.90
CA ALA A 22 23.07 1.77 -21.48
C ALA A 22 22.64 2.71 -20.34
N TRP A 23 21.38 3.16 -20.34
CA TRP A 23 20.79 3.95 -19.27
C TRP A 23 20.66 3.14 -17.97
N SER A 24 20.20 1.89 -18.08
CA SER A 24 20.11 0.95 -16.95
C SER A 24 21.48 0.70 -16.32
N ALA A 25 22.51 0.47 -17.15
CA ALA A 25 23.89 0.32 -16.68
C ALA A 25 24.41 1.58 -15.98
N TRP A 26 24.05 2.78 -16.45
CA TRP A 26 24.41 4.03 -15.77
C TRP A 26 23.68 4.21 -14.43
N CYS A 27 22.41 3.80 -14.35
CA CYS A 27 21.64 3.80 -13.11
C CYS A 27 22.24 2.85 -12.06
N ASP A 28 22.59 1.62 -12.46
CA ASP A 28 23.22 0.62 -11.59
C ASP A 28 24.59 1.11 -11.08
N TYR A 29 25.42 1.66 -11.98
CA TYR A 29 26.69 2.28 -11.60
C TYR A 29 26.48 3.42 -10.59
N GLY A 30 25.51 4.32 -10.85
CA GLY A 30 25.16 5.40 -9.92
C GLY A 30 24.68 4.92 -8.55
N GLY A 31 23.91 3.83 -8.51
CA GLY A 31 23.39 3.24 -7.27
C GLY A 31 24.49 2.62 -6.43
N ARG A 32 25.40 1.88 -7.07
CA ARG A 32 26.55 1.24 -6.41
C ARG A 32 27.58 2.25 -5.92
N ILE A 33 27.83 3.33 -6.67
CA ILE A 33 28.79 4.36 -6.26
C ILE A 33 28.17 5.40 -5.31
N GLY A 34 26.84 5.55 -5.31
CA GLY A 34 26.11 6.42 -4.37
C GLY A 34 25.85 7.84 -4.87
N PHE A 35 25.56 8.02 -6.16
CA PHE A 35 25.17 9.31 -6.74
C PHE A 35 23.89 9.23 -7.58
N GLY A 36 23.21 10.36 -7.73
CA GLY A 36 22.03 10.48 -8.57
C GLY A 36 22.37 10.63 -10.05
N VAL A 37 21.55 10.07 -10.92
CA VAL A 37 21.73 10.12 -12.38
C VAL A 37 20.66 10.95 -13.07
N ARG A 38 21.02 11.57 -14.20
CA ARG A 38 20.11 12.39 -15.03
C ARG A 38 20.39 12.14 -16.52
N LEU A 39 19.32 12.14 -17.32
CA LEU A 39 19.39 12.18 -18.79
C LEU A 39 19.74 13.59 -19.28
N SER A 40 20.68 13.69 -20.22
CA SER A 40 20.94 14.91 -20.99
C SER A 40 20.39 14.81 -22.42
N TYR A 41 20.70 15.82 -23.23
CA TYR A 41 20.37 15.85 -24.65
C TYR A 41 21.01 14.67 -25.39
N GLY A 42 20.34 14.23 -26.46
CA GLY A 42 20.83 13.23 -27.40
C GLY A 42 20.60 13.71 -28.82
N HIS A 43 21.44 13.27 -29.74
CA HIS A 43 21.25 13.55 -31.16
C HIS A 43 20.41 12.44 -31.78
N LYS A 44 19.41 12.84 -32.56
CA LYS A 44 18.58 11.93 -33.34
C LYS A 44 18.78 12.18 -34.83
N ASN A 45 18.72 11.12 -35.63
CA ASN A 45 18.61 11.24 -37.08
C ASN A 45 17.15 11.62 -37.43
N ILE A 46 16.96 12.72 -38.17
CA ILE A 46 15.65 13.30 -38.47
C ILE A 46 14.83 12.42 -39.42
N LYS A 47 15.48 11.61 -40.26
CA LYS A 47 14.79 10.78 -41.26
C LYS A 47 14.20 9.47 -40.70
N ASP A 48 14.86 8.90 -39.68
CA ASP A 48 14.55 7.54 -39.19
C ASP A 48 14.18 7.52 -37.68
N ASP A 49 14.14 8.68 -37.01
CA ASP A 49 13.96 8.85 -35.54
C ASP A 49 14.93 8.05 -34.64
N ILE A 50 16.00 7.47 -35.22
CA ILE A 50 17.03 6.71 -34.49
C ILE A 50 17.96 7.66 -33.72
N ILE A 51 18.21 7.35 -32.45
CA ILE A 51 19.16 8.06 -31.59
C ILE A 51 20.59 7.71 -32.04
N THR A 52 21.37 8.70 -32.49
CA THR A 52 22.76 8.47 -32.93
C THR A 52 23.76 8.62 -31.78
N SER A 53 23.40 9.35 -30.73
CA SER A 53 24.20 9.47 -29.51
C SER A 53 23.38 9.97 -28.33
N LYS A 54 23.79 9.58 -27.12
CA LYS A 54 23.13 9.97 -25.88
C LYS A 54 24.17 10.26 -24.79
N LEU A 55 23.87 11.25 -23.96
CA LEU A 55 24.72 11.66 -22.83
C LEU A 55 23.96 11.47 -21.51
N PHE A 56 24.58 10.77 -20.57
CA PHE A 56 24.10 10.54 -19.22
C PHE A 56 25.01 11.27 -18.23
N LEU A 57 24.42 11.90 -17.21
CA LEU A 57 25.10 12.82 -16.31
C LEU A 57 24.81 12.49 -14.85
N CYS A 58 25.65 12.99 -13.96
CA CYS A 58 25.33 13.10 -12.53
C CYS A 58 24.19 14.13 -12.29
N SER A 59 23.37 13.90 -11.26
CA SER A 59 22.31 14.82 -10.80
C SER A 59 22.86 16.16 -10.32
N CYS A 60 24.14 16.21 -9.92
CA CYS A 60 24.84 17.41 -9.47
C CYS A 60 25.58 18.15 -10.61
N GLU A 61 25.47 17.69 -11.85
CA GLU A 61 26.15 18.30 -13.02
C GLU A 61 25.63 19.71 -13.33
N GLY A 62 26.53 20.60 -13.76
CA GLY A 62 26.19 21.96 -14.17
C GLY A 62 25.89 22.92 -12.99
N LYS A 63 25.47 24.14 -13.32
CA LYS A 63 25.05 25.17 -12.35
C LYS A 63 23.59 25.51 -12.56
N ARG A 64 22.86 25.85 -11.49
CA ARG A 64 21.44 26.24 -11.59
C ARG A 64 21.34 27.61 -12.29
N GLY A 65 20.43 27.74 -13.25
CA GLY A 65 20.08 29.04 -13.82
C GLY A 65 19.28 29.89 -12.82
N VAL A 66 19.19 31.20 -13.08
CA VAL A 66 18.43 32.15 -12.24
C VAL A 66 16.97 31.67 -12.06
N ASP A 67 16.50 31.57 -10.82
CA ASP A 67 15.12 31.18 -10.51
C ASP A 67 14.16 32.28 -10.99
N LYS A 68 13.28 31.95 -11.94
CA LYS A 68 12.38 32.92 -12.58
C LYS A 68 11.09 33.19 -11.79
N ARG A 69 11.01 32.76 -10.52
CA ARG A 69 9.80 32.87 -9.67
C ARG A 69 9.90 34.04 -8.71
N ASP A 70 8.72 34.55 -8.32
CA ASP A 70 8.54 35.69 -7.42
C ASP A 70 9.24 35.48 -6.06
N HIS A 71 9.77 36.58 -5.51
CA HIS A 71 10.66 36.67 -4.35
C HIS A 71 9.99 36.26 -3.02
N LEU A 72 8.67 36.02 -3.03
CA LEU A 72 7.83 35.70 -1.86
C LEU A 72 7.64 34.19 -1.58
N THR A 73 8.43 33.31 -2.20
CA THR A 73 8.29 31.85 -2.03
C THR A 73 8.73 31.39 -0.62
N LYS A 74 7.78 31.03 0.26
CA LYS A 74 8.01 30.59 1.65
C LYS A 74 8.85 29.31 1.84
N LYS A 75 9.16 28.53 0.78
CA LYS A 75 10.02 27.33 0.83
C LYS A 75 10.87 27.21 -0.44
N PRO A 76 12.08 27.79 -0.50
CA PRO A 76 12.97 27.62 -1.65
C PRO A 76 13.46 26.16 -1.75
N ARG A 77 13.53 25.62 -2.98
CA ARG A 77 14.15 24.30 -3.21
C ARG A 77 15.66 24.42 -2.96
N ALA A 78 16.21 23.50 -2.16
CA ALA A 78 17.64 23.37 -1.94
C ALA A 78 18.42 23.26 -3.25
N GLU A 79 19.57 23.92 -3.33
CA GLU A 79 20.45 23.85 -4.49
C GLU A 79 21.29 22.56 -4.43
N THR A 80 21.19 21.75 -5.48
CA THR A 80 21.84 20.43 -5.55
C THR A 80 22.86 20.34 -6.69
N ARG A 81 23.20 21.45 -7.34
CA ARG A 81 24.05 21.53 -8.55
C ARG A 81 25.44 22.05 -8.16
N THR A 82 26.45 21.20 -8.21
CA THR A 82 27.83 21.53 -7.78
C THR A 82 28.80 21.69 -8.97
N GLY A 83 28.33 21.57 -10.21
CA GLY A 83 29.20 21.56 -11.39
C GLY A 83 29.92 20.22 -11.61
N CYS A 84 29.41 19.12 -11.05
CA CYS A 84 29.98 17.79 -11.19
C CYS A 84 30.17 17.39 -12.66
N GLN A 85 31.30 16.77 -13.01
CA GLN A 85 31.63 16.40 -14.39
C GLN A 85 31.37 14.93 -14.73
N ALA A 86 30.97 14.10 -13.75
CA ALA A 86 30.72 12.68 -13.94
C ALA A 86 29.63 12.44 -15.01
N ARG A 87 30.00 11.67 -16.03
CA ARG A 87 29.17 11.45 -17.22
C ARG A 87 29.54 10.18 -17.99
N LEU A 88 28.57 9.67 -18.74
CA LEU A 88 28.73 8.58 -19.70
C LEU A 88 28.14 8.99 -21.05
N LYS A 89 28.90 8.86 -22.13
CA LYS A 89 28.44 9.16 -23.50
C LYS A 89 28.48 7.89 -24.34
N ILE A 90 27.36 7.62 -25.00
CA ILE A 90 27.23 6.52 -25.96
C ILE A 90 27.00 7.05 -27.38
N LYS A 91 27.52 6.34 -28.38
CA LYS A 91 27.25 6.57 -29.81
C LYS A 91 26.87 5.27 -30.50
N LEU A 92 25.94 5.36 -31.45
CA LEU A 92 25.58 4.24 -32.32
C LEU A 92 26.73 3.96 -33.29
N ASP A 93 27.22 2.73 -33.29
CA ASP A 93 28.10 2.19 -34.32
C ASP A 93 27.25 1.66 -35.47
N LYS A 94 27.44 2.22 -36.67
CA LYS A 94 26.63 1.90 -37.84
C LYS A 94 26.92 0.51 -38.41
N GLU A 95 28.10 -0.04 -38.18
CA GLU A 95 28.50 -1.36 -38.68
C GLU A 95 27.90 -2.48 -37.83
N THR A 96 27.93 -2.30 -36.51
CA THR A 96 27.46 -3.31 -35.55
C THR A 96 26.02 -3.13 -35.09
N GLN A 97 25.41 -1.97 -35.41
CA GLN A 97 24.08 -1.55 -34.93
C GLN A 97 23.94 -1.53 -33.39
N LYS A 98 25.06 -1.37 -32.67
CA LYS A 98 25.11 -1.30 -31.21
C LYS A 98 25.61 0.05 -30.73
N TYR A 99 25.28 0.41 -29.50
CA TYR A 99 25.76 1.62 -28.84
C TYR A 99 27.05 1.36 -28.11
N LYS A 100 28.11 2.12 -28.43
CA LYS A 100 29.42 2.03 -27.78
C LYS A 100 29.64 3.20 -26.84
N VAL A 101 30.22 2.92 -25.68
CA VAL A 101 30.72 3.96 -24.76
C VAL A 101 31.92 4.67 -25.40
N VAL A 102 31.79 5.96 -25.67
CA VAL A 102 32.84 6.80 -26.26
C VAL A 102 33.47 7.77 -25.26
N GLU A 103 32.83 7.97 -24.11
CA GLU A 103 33.33 8.85 -23.05
C GLU A 103 32.80 8.37 -21.70
N PHE A 104 33.67 8.27 -20.70
CA PHE A 104 33.32 7.94 -19.33
C PHE A 104 34.19 8.77 -18.38
N VAL A 105 33.54 9.52 -17.49
CA VAL A 105 34.18 10.33 -16.43
C VAL A 105 33.57 9.88 -15.11
N SER A 106 34.41 9.44 -14.18
CA SER A 106 33.99 8.81 -12.91
C SER A 106 34.13 9.72 -11.70
N GLU A 107 34.86 10.83 -11.82
CA GLU A 107 35.18 11.71 -10.71
C GLU A 107 34.00 12.61 -10.31
N HIS A 108 33.72 12.64 -9.00
CA HIS A 108 32.70 13.49 -8.39
C HIS A 108 33.34 14.61 -7.56
N ASN A 109 32.68 15.76 -7.50
CA ASN A 109 33.10 16.91 -6.70
C ASN A 109 32.18 17.17 -5.49
N HIS A 110 31.38 16.16 -5.12
CA HIS A 110 30.46 16.19 -4.00
C HIS A 110 30.50 14.83 -3.28
N PRO A 111 30.11 14.77 -1.99
CA PRO A 111 30.02 13.52 -1.26
C PRO A 111 29.11 12.51 -1.95
N LEU A 112 29.49 11.24 -1.90
CA LEU A 112 28.70 10.11 -2.35
C LEU A 112 27.95 9.51 -1.15
N GLN A 113 26.70 9.11 -1.36
CA GLN A 113 25.80 8.70 -0.29
C GLN A 113 25.76 7.17 -0.11
N GLN A 114 26.79 6.60 0.51
CA GLN A 114 26.74 5.24 1.06
C GLN A 114 26.67 5.32 2.58
N PRO A 115 25.73 4.66 3.29
CA PRO A 115 24.80 3.59 2.87
C PRO A 115 23.40 4.06 2.40
N THR A 116 23.12 5.36 2.33
CA THR A 116 21.76 5.89 2.07
C THR A 116 21.41 6.09 0.59
N CYS A 117 22.06 5.37 -0.33
CA CYS A 117 21.90 5.59 -1.78
C CYS A 117 20.46 5.33 -2.28
N TYR A 118 19.69 4.52 -1.55
CA TYR A 118 18.27 4.26 -1.79
C TYR A 118 17.38 5.52 -1.65
N LEU A 119 17.83 6.55 -0.94
CA LEU A 119 17.12 7.83 -0.85
C LEU A 119 17.28 8.70 -2.10
N ILE A 120 18.14 8.34 -3.06
CA ILE A 120 18.43 9.13 -4.25
C ILE A 120 17.27 8.99 -5.27
N PRO A 121 16.62 10.07 -5.73
CA PRO A 121 15.44 10.01 -6.60
C PRO A 121 15.58 9.20 -7.89
N SER A 122 16.78 9.15 -8.49
CA SER A 122 17.03 8.33 -9.69
C SER A 122 17.08 6.83 -9.42
N GLN A 123 17.32 6.44 -8.17
CA GLN A 123 17.27 5.04 -7.71
C GLN A 123 15.84 4.61 -7.31
N ARG A 124 14.87 5.53 -7.38
CA ARG A 124 13.45 5.28 -7.05
C ARG A 124 12.57 4.94 -8.27
N LYS A 125 13.14 4.88 -9.49
CA LYS A 125 12.39 4.65 -10.74
C LYS A 125 12.66 3.28 -11.37
N ILE A 126 11.58 2.63 -11.80
CA ILE A 126 11.51 1.31 -12.46
C ILE A 126 11.89 1.42 -13.96
N PRO A 127 12.62 0.46 -14.55
CA PRO A 127 12.65 0.24 -16.01
C PRO A 127 11.35 -0.41 -16.51
N GLU A 128 10.72 0.27 -17.46
CA GLU A 128 9.32 0.16 -17.88
C GLU A 128 9.01 -0.96 -18.92
N ILE A 129 9.71 -2.10 -18.90
CA ILE A 129 9.56 -3.16 -19.93
C ILE A 129 8.64 -4.33 -19.51
N ALA A 130 8.30 -4.47 -18.23
CA ALA A 130 7.42 -5.56 -17.78
C ALA A 130 5.92 -5.33 -18.08
N GLY A 131 5.51 -4.12 -18.48
CA GLY A 131 4.09 -3.73 -18.51
C GLY A 131 3.35 -3.92 -19.83
N ILE A 132 3.98 -4.43 -20.89
CA ILE A 132 3.37 -4.57 -22.22
C ILE A 132 3.30 -6.05 -22.69
N GLY A 133 4.04 -6.97 -22.04
CA GLY A 133 4.01 -8.40 -22.35
C GLY A 133 3.03 -9.27 -21.53
N ILE A 134 2.39 -8.71 -20.50
CA ILE A 134 1.58 -9.49 -19.54
C ILE A 134 0.29 -10.05 -20.18
N HIS A 135 -0.29 -9.39 -21.19
CA HIS A 135 -1.51 -9.88 -21.84
C HIS A 135 -1.31 -11.05 -22.82
N PHE A 136 -0.07 -11.45 -23.15
CA PHE A 136 0.20 -12.57 -24.06
C PHE A 136 0.99 -13.72 -23.39
N ALA A 137 1.72 -13.43 -22.30
CA ALA A 137 2.44 -14.45 -21.54
C ALA A 137 1.51 -15.29 -20.63
N ASP A 138 0.39 -14.73 -20.19
CA ASP A 138 -0.62 -15.41 -19.37
C ASP A 138 -1.29 -16.60 -20.10
N SER A 139 -1.22 -16.65 -21.44
CA SER A 139 -1.78 -17.72 -22.27
C SER A 139 -0.89 -18.96 -22.43
N LEU A 140 0.34 -18.98 -21.89
CA LEU A 140 1.27 -20.11 -22.10
C LEU A 140 1.48 -21.03 -20.88
N GLY A 141 0.89 -20.74 -19.71
CA GLY A 141 0.83 -21.69 -18.59
C GLY A 141 2.18 -22.28 -18.14
N VAL A 142 3.31 -21.62 -18.43
CA VAL A 142 4.63 -22.13 -18.02
C VAL A 142 4.81 -21.80 -16.54
N ARG A 143 4.60 -22.82 -15.68
CA ARG A 143 4.87 -22.75 -14.25
C ARG A 143 6.29 -22.24 -14.04
N LYS A 144 6.46 -21.16 -13.27
CA LYS A 144 7.78 -20.68 -12.85
C LYS A 144 8.42 -21.73 -11.93
N GLN A 145 9.75 -21.72 -11.87
CA GLN A 145 10.57 -22.70 -11.14
C GLN A 145 10.24 -22.67 -9.64
N ALA A 146 10.19 -23.86 -9.00
CA ALA A 146 9.98 -24.01 -7.56
C ALA A 146 11.10 -23.36 -6.73
N MET A 147 10.88 -23.22 -5.42
CA MET A 147 11.79 -22.50 -4.53
C MET A 147 13.12 -23.26 -4.48
N LYS A 148 14.23 -22.53 -4.60
CA LYS A 148 15.54 -23.18 -4.46
C LYS A 148 15.69 -23.79 -3.08
N TYR A 149 16.30 -24.96 -2.99
CA TYR A 149 16.49 -25.70 -1.73
C TYR A 149 17.05 -24.84 -0.58
N GLY A 150 18.07 -24.01 -0.84
CA GLY A 150 18.63 -23.11 0.17
C GLY A 150 17.64 -22.05 0.66
N SER A 151 16.82 -21.51 -0.24
CA SER A 151 15.77 -20.54 0.07
C SER A 151 14.62 -21.18 0.85
N ALA A 152 14.24 -22.41 0.49
CA ALA A 152 13.26 -23.21 1.22
C ALA A 152 13.70 -23.43 2.68
N ILE A 153 14.95 -23.86 2.91
CA ILE A 153 15.49 -24.03 4.27
C ILE A 153 15.44 -22.72 5.06
N ALA A 154 15.83 -21.60 4.45
CA ALA A 154 15.82 -20.32 5.14
C ALA A 154 14.41 -19.88 5.57
N MET A 155 13.43 -20.06 4.68
CA MET A 155 12.03 -19.76 4.97
C MET A 155 11.46 -20.68 6.05
N MET A 156 11.74 -21.98 5.98
CA MET A 156 11.28 -22.93 7.02
C MET A 156 11.88 -22.61 8.38
N LYS A 157 13.17 -22.26 8.46
CA LYS A 157 13.80 -21.81 9.72
C LYS A 157 13.15 -20.55 10.28
N TYR A 158 12.74 -19.63 9.40
CA TYR A 158 12.00 -18.45 9.80
C TYR A 158 10.62 -18.83 10.37
N PHE A 159 9.89 -19.72 9.71
CA PHE A 159 8.60 -20.21 10.23
C PHE A 159 8.74 -20.97 11.55
N GLU A 160 9.74 -21.84 11.69
CA GLU A 160 10.02 -22.56 12.95
C GLU A 160 10.32 -21.59 14.09
N LYS A 161 11.13 -20.55 13.84
CA LYS A 161 11.42 -19.50 14.84
C LYS A 161 10.14 -18.80 15.29
N HIS A 162 9.31 -18.35 14.35
CA HIS A 162 8.07 -17.66 14.66
C HIS A 162 7.04 -18.57 15.36
N ALA A 163 6.97 -19.84 14.99
CA ALA A 163 6.11 -20.83 15.66
C ALA A 163 6.53 -21.13 17.12
N LEU A 164 7.82 -21.02 17.44
CA LEU A 164 8.32 -21.12 18.80
C LEU A 164 7.96 -19.89 19.65
N GLU A 165 8.02 -18.70 19.05
CA GLU A 165 7.71 -17.42 19.73
C GLU A 165 6.20 -17.18 19.86
N ASP A 166 5.41 -17.66 18.89
CA ASP A 166 3.97 -17.50 18.81
C ASP A 166 3.27 -18.85 18.56
N PRO A 167 2.62 -19.44 19.58
CA PRO A 167 1.87 -20.70 19.44
C PRO A 167 0.69 -20.63 18.47
N SER A 168 0.23 -19.43 18.10
CA SER A 168 -0.86 -19.25 17.14
C SER A 168 -0.35 -18.96 15.72
N PHE A 169 0.97 -18.92 15.52
CA PHE A 169 1.56 -18.78 14.20
C PHE A 169 1.15 -19.97 13.32
N LYS A 170 0.64 -19.67 12.13
CA LYS A 170 0.26 -20.67 11.15
C LYS A 170 0.99 -20.40 9.86
N HIS A 171 1.53 -21.46 9.26
CA HIS A 171 2.08 -21.44 7.92
C HIS A 171 1.61 -22.66 7.15
N PHE A 172 1.58 -22.53 5.83
CA PHE A 172 1.22 -23.60 4.90
C PHE A 172 2.12 -23.51 3.67
N GLU A 173 2.46 -24.67 3.11
CA GLU A 173 3.24 -24.80 1.89
C GLU A 173 2.49 -25.63 0.84
N ASP A 174 2.59 -25.20 -0.40
CA ASP A 174 2.23 -25.98 -1.59
C ASP A 174 3.50 -26.55 -2.17
N THR A 175 3.49 -27.81 -2.60
CA THR A 175 4.68 -28.48 -3.12
C THR A 175 4.43 -29.18 -4.45
N THR A 176 5.48 -29.33 -5.24
CA THR A 176 5.50 -30.26 -6.37
C THR A 176 5.44 -31.72 -5.88
N GLU A 177 5.26 -32.67 -6.81
CA GLU A 177 5.36 -34.10 -6.52
C GLU A 177 6.74 -34.50 -5.97
N GLU A 178 7.77 -33.72 -6.30
CA GLU A 178 9.16 -33.90 -5.86
C GLU A 178 9.44 -33.23 -4.50
N GLY A 179 8.43 -32.61 -3.88
CA GLY A 179 8.53 -31.96 -2.57
C GLY A 179 9.10 -30.54 -2.60
N GLU A 180 9.21 -29.92 -3.78
CA GLU A 180 9.73 -28.56 -3.91
C GLU A 180 8.61 -27.53 -3.66
N ILE A 181 8.86 -26.52 -2.82
CA ILE A 181 7.85 -25.52 -2.46
C ILE A 181 7.53 -24.62 -3.65
N THR A 182 6.25 -24.51 -4.01
CA THR A 182 5.72 -23.64 -5.07
C THR A 182 5.00 -22.42 -4.51
N ASN A 183 4.30 -22.57 -3.40
CA ASN A 183 3.60 -21.48 -2.74
C ASN A 183 3.76 -21.61 -1.22
N ALA A 184 3.74 -20.49 -0.52
CA ALA A 184 3.72 -20.45 0.94
C ALA A 184 2.81 -19.32 1.42
N ILE A 185 2.13 -19.52 2.55
CA ILE A 185 1.34 -18.48 3.21
C ILE A 185 1.53 -18.59 4.72
N TRP A 186 1.61 -17.46 5.41
CA TRP A 186 1.75 -17.43 6.87
C TRP A 186 0.95 -16.30 7.51
N THR A 187 0.64 -16.49 8.79
CA THR A 187 -0.05 -15.52 9.66
C THR A 187 0.39 -15.73 11.11
N ASP A 188 0.55 -14.64 11.85
CA ASP A 188 0.77 -14.68 13.30
C ASP A 188 -0.53 -14.41 14.08
N ALA A 189 -0.46 -14.51 15.41
CA ALA A 189 -1.56 -14.29 16.34
C ALA A 189 -2.23 -12.93 16.14
N LYS A 190 -1.43 -11.86 15.93
CA LYS A 190 -1.96 -10.52 15.78
C LYS A 190 -2.72 -10.37 14.47
N MET A 191 -2.22 -10.95 13.38
CA MET A 191 -2.91 -11.02 12.09
C MET A 191 -4.24 -11.82 12.20
N ILE A 192 -4.25 -12.95 12.92
CA ILE A 192 -5.46 -13.76 13.17
C ILE A 192 -6.50 -12.96 13.95
N VAL A 193 -6.11 -12.35 15.07
CA VAL A 193 -6.99 -11.54 15.91
C VAL A 193 -7.51 -10.33 15.14
N ALA A 194 -6.64 -9.68 14.36
CA ALA A 194 -7.02 -8.56 13.52
C ALA A 194 -8.04 -8.98 12.45
N TYR A 195 -7.86 -10.11 11.77
CA TYR A 195 -8.83 -10.59 10.79
C TYR A 195 -10.17 -10.99 11.42
N ALA A 196 -10.13 -11.63 12.58
CA ALA A 196 -11.34 -12.01 13.32
C ALA A 196 -12.19 -10.78 13.67
N ARG A 197 -11.56 -9.67 14.08
CA ARG A 197 -12.25 -8.39 14.38
C ARG A 197 -12.57 -7.58 13.13
N PHE A 198 -11.61 -7.48 12.21
CA PHE A 198 -11.56 -6.45 11.17
C PHE A 198 -11.60 -6.97 9.72
N GLY A 199 -11.63 -8.28 9.48
CA GLY A 199 -11.61 -8.91 8.15
C GLY A 199 -12.93 -8.94 7.38
N ASP A 200 -13.79 -7.93 7.52
CA ASP A 200 -15.02 -7.79 6.73
C ASP A 200 -14.74 -7.30 5.30
N VAL A 201 -13.78 -6.39 5.16
CA VAL A 201 -13.31 -5.88 3.88
C VAL A 201 -11.81 -6.06 3.81
N VAL A 202 -11.37 -6.77 2.79
CA VAL A 202 -9.96 -7.15 2.59
C VAL A 202 -9.49 -6.62 1.25
N GLU A 203 -8.25 -6.18 1.18
CA GLU A 203 -7.55 -6.00 -0.08
C GLU A 203 -6.42 -7.04 -0.15
N PHE A 204 -6.31 -7.70 -1.30
CA PHE A 204 -5.19 -8.57 -1.61
C PHE A 204 -4.35 -7.89 -2.69
N ASP A 205 -3.19 -7.38 -2.28
CA ASP A 205 -2.23 -6.72 -3.17
C ASP A 205 -1.04 -7.65 -3.45
N ILE A 206 -0.53 -7.59 -4.68
CA ILE A 206 0.61 -8.41 -5.10
C ILE A 206 1.66 -7.55 -5.77
N THR A 207 2.86 -7.57 -5.20
CA THR A 207 4.07 -6.99 -5.76
C THR A 207 4.91 -8.07 -6.47
N PHE A 208 5.56 -7.70 -7.57
CA PHE A 208 6.35 -8.58 -8.43
C PHE A 208 7.85 -8.32 -8.26
N ASP A 209 8.67 -9.31 -8.65
CA ASP A 209 10.14 -9.24 -8.71
C ASP A 209 10.80 -8.84 -7.38
N THR A 210 10.14 -9.22 -6.27
CA THR A 210 10.51 -8.85 -4.91
C THR A 210 11.73 -9.57 -4.37
N ASN A 211 12.14 -10.65 -5.04
CA ASN A 211 13.30 -11.45 -4.69
C ASN A 211 14.07 -11.92 -5.94
N ASN A 212 15.28 -12.43 -5.72
CA ASN A 212 16.16 -12.97 -6.76
C ASN A 212 15.54 -14.09 -7.60
N GLU A 213 14.51 -14.75 -7.07
CA GLU A 213 13.82 -15.88 -7.68
C GLU A 213 12.57 -15.45 -8.45
N LYS A 214 12.23 -14.14 -8.46
CA LYS A 214 11.07 -13.54 -9.13
C LYS A 214 9.72 -14.12 -8.69
N TRP A 215 9.61 -14.48 -7.41
CA TRP A 215 8.36 -14.90 -6.81
C TRP A 215 7.42 -13.70 -6.67
N ALA A 216 6.12 -13.97 -6.76
CA ALA A 216 5.08 -13.00 -6.48
C ALA A 216 4.85 -12.95 -4.96
N PHE A 217 4.94 -11.75 -4.38
CA PHE A 217 4.62 -11.53 -2.98
C PHE A 217 3.23 -10.93 -2.87
N GLY A 218 2.33 -11.63 -2.19
CA GLY A 218 0.96 -11.21 -1.91
C GLY A 218 0.78 -10.86 -0.43
N ILE A 219 -0.02 -9.83 -0.15
CA ILE A 219 -0.36 -9.44 1.22
C ILE A 219 -1.86 -9.20 1.35
N PHE A 220 -2.44 -9.75 2.42
CA PHE A 220 -3.83 -9.50 2.79
C PHE A 220 -3.88 -8.37 3.80
N VAL A 221 -4.65 -7.34 3.51
CA VAL A 221 -4.74 -6.14 4.34
C VAL A 221 -6.18 -5.67 4.51
N GLY A 222 -6.40 -4.82 5.49
CA GLY A 222 -7.66 -4.09 5.65
C GLY A 222 -7.51 -2.95 6.63
N PHE A 223 -8.64 -2.42 7.10
CA PHE A 223 -8.66 -1.35 8.09
C PHE A 223 -9.15 -1.83 9.44
N ASN A 224 -8.44 -1.45 10.50
CA ASN A 224 -8.96 -1.58 11.85
C ASN A 224 -9.97 -0.47 12.20
N HIS A 225 -10.50 -0.51 13.42
CA HIS A 225 -11.41 0.49 13.97
C HIS A 225 -10.90 1.95 13.95
N CYS A 226 -9.59 2.17 13.86
CA CYS A 226 -8.97 3.50 13.73
C CYS A 226 -8.76 3.94 12.28
N ARG A 227 -9.12 3.08 11.31
CA ARG A 227 -8.74 3.19 9.88
C ARG A 227 -7.23 3.17 9.64
N GLU A 228 -6.47 2.52 10.53
CA GLU A 228 -5.08 2.14 10.24
C GLU A 228 -5.07 0.88 9.39
N ILE A 229 -4.10 0.79 8.48
CA ILE A 229 -3.88 -0.41 7.67
C ILE A 229 -3.40 -1.51 8.61
N VAL A 230 -4.02 -2.68 8.54
CA VAL A 230 -3.59 -3.87 9.28
C VAL A 230 -3.40 -5.02 8.29
N ILE A 231 -2.36 -5.81 8.53
CA ILE A 231 -2.02 -7.00 7.75
C ILE A 231 -2.71 -8.21 8.39
N PHE A 232 -3.33 -9.04 7.55
CA PHE A 232 -4.05 -10.25 7.94
C PHE A 232 -3.32 -11.54 7.52
N GLY A 233 -2.29 -11.43 6.69
CA GLY A 233 -1.53 -12.57 6.23
C GLY A 233 -0.64 -12.19 5.04
N ALA A 234 0.36 -13.02 4.79
CA ALA A 234 1.33 -12.82 3.74
C ALA A 234 1.55 -14.11 2.96
N ALA A 235 1.79 -14.00 1.66
CA ALA A 235 1.93 -15.14 0.75
C ALA A 235 3.09 -14.93 -0.24
N LEU A 236 3.77 -16.03 -0.54
CA LEU A 236 4.80 -16.14 -1.56
C LEU A 236 4.34 -17.17 -2.58
N MET A 237 4.32 -16.79 -3.86
CA MET A 237 3.83 -17.65 -4.94
C MET A 237 4.86 -17.72 -6.06
N CYS A 238 5.08 -18.93 -6.62
CA CYS A 238 5.97 -19.10 -7.76
C CYS A 238 5.43 -18.37 -9.00
N ASP A 239 4.11 -18.31 -9.19
CA ASP A 239 3.44 -17.67 -10.32
C ASP A 239 2.11 -16.99 -9.94
N GLN A 240 1.42 -16.44 -10.95
CA GLN A 240 0.08 -15.85 -10.80
C GLN A 240 -0.96 -16.65 -11.56
N SER A 241 -0.82 -17.98 -11.53
CA SER A 241 -1.80 -18.90 -12.08
C SER A 241 -3.07 -18.90 -11.25
N LYS A 242 -4.16 -19.40 -11.84
CA LYS A 242 -5.44 -19.55 -11.15
C LYS A 242 -5.29 -20.52 -9.99
N GLU A 243 -4.53 -21.59 -10.18
CA GLU A 243 -4.28 -22.66 -9.22
C GLU A 243 -3.55 -22.13 -7.98
N SER A 244 -2.49 -21.32 -8.18
CA SER A 244 -1.77 -20.68 -7.07
C SER A 244 -2.67 -19.74 -6.27
N PHE A 245 -3.53 -18.96 -6.94
CA PHE A 245 -4.50 -18.10 -6.24
C PHE A 245 -5.58 -18.89 -5.49
N GLU A 246 -6.12 -19.94 -6.10
CA GLU A 246 -7.09 -20.81 -5.42
C GLU A 246 -6.49 -21.42 -4.16
N TRP A 247 -5.25 -21.89 -4.22
CA TRP A 247 -4.53 -22.43 -3.08
C TRP A 247 -4.32 -21.36 -2.00
N VAL A 248 -3.78 -20.19 -2.36
CA VAL A 248 -3.53 -19.10 -1.41
C VAL A 248 -4.82 -18.63 -0.72
N PHE A 249 -5.91 -18.43 -1.46
CA PHE A 249 -7.18 -18.02 -0.86
C PHE A 249 -7.79 -19.10 0.02
N THR A 250 -7.66 -20.37 -0.35
CA THR A 250 -8.16 -21.50 0.46
C THR A 250 -7.40 -21.57 1.78
N LYS A 251 -6.07 -21.51 1.73
CA LYS A 251 -5.23 -21.57 2.93
C LYS A 251 -5.33 -20.33 3.81
N PHE A 252 -5.56 -19.15 3.22
CA PHE A 252 -5.90 -17.96 3.97
C PHE A 252 -7.17 -18.14 4.81
N LEU A 253 -8.25 -18.68 4.22
CA LEU A 253 -9.48 -18.96 4.97
C LEU A 253 -9.26 -20.03 6.04
N GLU A 254 -8.52 -21.10 5.74
CA GLU A 254 -8.17 -22.15 6.70
C GLU A 254 -7.43 -21.58 7.92
N ALA A 255 -6.45 -20.69 7.69
CA ALA A 255 -5.72 -20.01 8.74
C ALA A 255 -6.64 -19.18 9.66
N HIS A 256 -7.68 -18.56 9.06
CA HIS A 256 -8.64 -17.65 9.71
C HIS A 256 -9.99 -18.29 10.07
N GLY A 257 -10.01 -19.61 10.23
CA GLY A 257 -11.18 -20.34 10.72
C GLY A 257 -12.38 -20.36 9.77
N GLY A 258 -12.13 -20.26 8.47
CA GLY A 258 -13.14 -20.31 7.40
C GLY A 258 -13.96 -19.03 7.23
N LYS A 259 -13.71 -17.99 8.03
CA LYS A 259 -14.42 -16.71 7.91
C LYS A 259 -14.08 -16.06 6.56
N LYS A 260 -15.09 -15.86 5.72
CA LYS A 260 -14.97 -15.14 4.44
C LYS A 260 -15.18 -13.63 4.65
N PRO A 261 -14.48 -12.76 3.91
CA PRO A 261 -14.77 -11.34 3.91
C PRO A 261 -16.09 -11.07 3.19
N ILE A 262 -16.75 -9.97 3.53
CA ILE A 262 -17.94 -9.47 2.84
C ILE A 262 -17.55 -8.94 1.46
N THR A 263 -16.44 -8.20 1.39
CA THR A 263 -15.89 -7.64 0.16
C THR A 263 -14.38 -7.86 0.09
N ILE A 264 -13.88 -8.24 -1.08
CA ILE A 264 -12.45 -8.32 -1.35
C ILE A 264 -12.07 -7.45 -2.54
N PHE A 265 -11.02 -6.66 -2.39
CA PHE A 265 -10.42 -5.84 -3.44
C PHE A 265 -9.15 -6.48 -3.98
N THR A 266 -8.98 -6.45 -5.29
CA THR A 266 -7.76 -6.93 -5.94
C THR A 266 -7.33 -6.02 -7.07
N LYS A 267 -6.07 -6.13 -7.51
CA LYS A 267 -5.68 -5.62 -8.83
C LYS A 267 -6.42 -6.35 -9.95
N GLN A 268 -6.46 -5.75 -11.14
CA GLN A 268 -7.07 -6.36 -12.32
C GLN A 268 -6.23 -7.56 -12.78
N ASN A 269 -6.70 -8.78 -12.48
CA ASN A 269 -6.10 -10.05 -12.91
C ASN A 269 -7.20 -11.11 -13.08
N CYS A 270 -7.30 -11.71 -14.27
CA CYS A 270 -8.36 -12.67 -14.59
C CYS A 270 -8.24 -13.98 -13.79
N ALA A 271 -7.02 -14.50 -13.60
CA ALA A 271 -6.77 -15.72 -12.84
C ALA A 271 -7.23 -15.56 -11.39
N MET A 272 -6.93 -14.40 -10.78
CA MET A 272 -7.36 -14.06 -9.43
C MET A 272 -8.88 -13.94 -9.32
N GLY A 273 -9.52 -13.30 -10.30
CA GLY A 273 -10.98 -13.21 -10.36
C GLY A 273 -11.66 -14.58 -10.38
N HIS A 274 -11.19 -15.49 -11.24
CA HIS A 274 -11.72 -16.86 -11.30
C HIS A 274 -11.45 -17.67 -10.03
N ALA A 275 -10.29 -17.50 -9.41
CA ALA A 275 -9.97 -18.14 -8.14
C ALA A 275 -10.91 -17.67 -7.02
N LEU A 276 -11.19 -16.37 -6.94
CA LEU A 276 -12.13 -15.81 -5.97
C LEU A 276 -13.55 -16.33 -6.18
N GLU A 277 -14.03 -16.37 -7.43
CA GLU A 277 -15.37 -16.89 -7.75
C GLU A 277 -15.54 -18.37 -7.34
N LYS A 278 -14.45 -19.15 -7.35
CA LYS A 278 -14.45 -20.55 -6.89
C LYS A 278 -14.36 -20.68 -5.37
N VAL A 279 -13.42 -19.99 -4.73
CA VAL A 279 -13.12 -20.17 -3.29
C VAL A 279 -14.12 -19.41 -2.41
N MET A 280 -14.58 -18.24 -2.84
CA MET A 280 -15.44 -17.33 -2.08
C MET A 280 -16.57 -16.74 -2.95
N PRO A 281 -17.51 -17.57 -3.45
CA PRO A 281 -18.55 -17.11 -4.39
C PRO A 281 -19.48 -16.04 -3.82
N ASP A 282 -19.70 -16.02 -2.50
CA ASP A 282 -20.58 -15.05 -1.83
C ASP A 282 -19.87 -13.73 -1.47
N THR A 283 -18.54 -13.68 -1.58
CA THR A 283 -17.76 -12.48 -1.31
C THR A 283 -17.85 -11.54 -2.50
N ARG A 284 -18.16 -10.27 -2.24
CA ARG A 284 -18.19 -9.26 -3.29
C ARG A 284 -16.76 -8.97 -3.79
N HIS A 285 -16.51 -9.21 -5.08
CA HIS A 285 -15.23 -8.88 -5.70
C HIS A 285 -15.23 -7.45 -6.25
N GLY A 286 -14.38 -6.59 -5.70
CA GLY A 286 -14.07 -5.26 -6.21
C GLY A 286 -12.68 -5.19 -6.85
N LEU A 287 -12.51 -4.33 -7.85
CA LEU A 287 -11.20 -3.99 -8.38
C LEU A 287 -10.65 -2.73 -7.71
N CYS A 288 -9.36 -2.73 -7.48
CA CYS A 288 -8.65 -1.66 -6.83
C CYS A 288 -8.65 -0.38 -7.69
N THR A 289 -9.36 0.66 -7.23
CA THR A 289 -9.50 1.91 -7.99
C THR A 289 -8.18 2.62 -8.25
N TRP A 290 -7.20 2.48 -7.36
CA TRP A 290 -5.86 3.05 -7.56
C TRP A 290 -5.12 2.45 -8.74
N HIS A 291 -5.07 1.11 -8.82
CA HIS A 291 -4.47 0.41 -9.95
C HIS A 291 -5.19 0.75 -11.26
N ILE A 292 -6.51 0.95 -11.21
CA ILE A 292 -7.29 1.42 -12.36
C ILE A 292 -6.90 2.86 -12.73
N GLU A 293 -6.70 3.75 -11.76
CA GLU A 293 -6.24 5.13 -12.01
C GLU A 293 -4.82 5.19 -12.57
N GLU A 294 -3.90 4.35 -12.08
CA GLU A 294 -2.56 4.23 -12.66
C GLU A 294 -2.63 3.79 -14.13
N ASN A 295 -3.43 2.75 -14.41
CA ASN A 295 -3.67 2.29 -15.77
C ASN A 295 -4.34 3.37 -16.63
N CYS A 296 -5.31 4.11 -16.08
CA CYS A 296 -5.94 5.24 -16.76
C CYS A 296 -4.89 6.28 -17.17
N VAL A 297 -3.99 6.69 -16.26
CA VAL A 297 -2.92 7.62 -16.60
C VAL A 297 -1.99 7.02 -17.66
N LYS A 298 -1.58 5.76 -17.50
CA LYS A 298 -0.67 5.07 -18.42
C LYS A 298 -1.22 4.97 -19.85
N TYR A 299 -2.48 4.54 -20.00
CA TYR A 299 -3.07 4.25 -21.30
C TYR A 299 -3.80 5.46 -21.92
N LEU A 300 -4.44 6.30 -21.09
CA LEU A 300 -5.32 7.37 -21.57
C LEU A 300 -4.66 8.76 -21.63
N SER A 301 -3.60 9.03 -20.85
CA SER A 301 -3.00 10.38 -20.78
C SER A 301 -2.53 10.91 -22.14
N ARG A 302 -2.10 10.03 -23.04
CA ARG A 302 -1.67 10.37 -24.41
C ARG A 302 -2.77 10.96 -25.29
N PHE A 303 -4.03 10.77 -24.90
CA PHE A 303 -5.21 11.29 -25.61
C PHE A 303 -5.74 12.61 -25.02
N ASN A 304 -5.14 13.11 -23.93
CA ASN A 304 -5.45 14.45 -23.41
C ASN A 304 -4.86 15.51 -24.36
N LYS A 305 -5.64 15.96 -25.35
CA LYS A 305 -5.26 16.98 -26.33
C LYS A 305 -6.44 17.91 -26.64
N ASP A 306 -6.13 19.11 -27.14
CA ASP A 306 -7.11 20.04 -27.73
C ASP A 306 -8.32 20.34 -26.81
N GLY A 307 -8.06 20.54 -25.52
CA GLY A 307 -9.09 20.85 -24.51
C GLY A 307 -9.88 19.64 -24.00
N MET A 308 -9.57 18.43 -24.46
CA MET A 308 -10.18 17.19 -23.96
C MET A 308 -9.42 16.63 -22.76
N ASP A 309 -10.13 16.38 -21.66
CA ASP A 309 -9.61 15.69 -20.48
C ASP A 309 -10.17 14.27 -20.41
N ILE A 310 -9.61 13.38 -21.25
CA ILE A 310 -10.00 11.96 -21.33
C ILE A 310 -9.81 11.28 -19.97
N THR A 311 -8.72 11.60 -19.27
CA THR A 311 -8.47 11.08 -17.92
C THR A 311 -9.52 11.56 -16.91
N GLY A 312 -9.94 12.81 -16.98
CA GLY A 312 -10.99 13.37 -16.13
C GLY A 312 -12.36 12.78 -16.44
N ASP A 313 -12.67 12.57 -17.72
CA ASP A 313 -13.90 11.90 -18.17
C ASP A 313 -13.96 10.46 -17.66
N PHE A 314 -12.85 9.72 -17.73
CA PHE A 314 -12.77 8.35 -17.18
C PHE A 314 -12.91 8.36 -15.65
N LYS A 315 -12.24 9.26 -14.94
CA LYS A 315 -12.41 9.41 -13.48
C LYS A 315 -13.85 9.80 -13.09
N ALA A 316 -14.54 10.58 -13.93
CA ALA A 316 -15.96 10.83 -13.73
C ALA A 316 -16.78 9.54 -13.86
N CYS A 317 -16.46 8.67 -14.82
CA CYS A 317 -17.08 7.34 -14.94
C CYS A 317 -16.85 6.48 -13.69
N MET A 318 -15.68 6.57 -13.06
CA MET A 318 -15.38 5.82 -11.82
C MET A 318 -16.21 6.28 -10.63
N TYR A 319 -16.36 7.60 -10.42
CA TYR A 319 -16.77 8.14 -9.12
C TYR A 319 -18.02 9.01 -9.13
N ARG A 320 -18.45 9.54 -10.28
CA ARG A 320 -19.44 10.63 -10.33
C ARG A 320 -20.86 10.15 -10.54
N TYR A 321 -21.06 9.18 -11.43
CA TYR A 321 -22.41 8.77 -11.84
C TYR A 321 -23.03 7.83 -10.80
N GLU A 322 -24.24 8.17 -10.38
CA GLU A 322 -25.00 7.41 -9.37
C GLU A 322 -25.88 6.34 -10.03
N GLU A 323 -26.37 6.61 -11.24
CA GLU A 323 -27.24 5.72 -12.02
C GLU A 323 -26.46 4.99 -13.12
N GLU A 324 -26.81 3.72 -13.36
CA GLU A 324 -26.16 2.89 -14.39
C GLU A 324 -26.29 3.50 -15.79
N LYS A 325 -27.46 4.09 -16.11
CA LYS A 325 -27.69 4.71 -17.42
C LYS A 325 -26.77 5.91 -17.66
N GLU A 326 -26.60 6.79 -16.67
CA GLU A 326 -25.71 7.94 -16.77
C GLU A 326 -24.26 7.51 -17.00
N PHE A 327 -23.84 6.44 -16.30
CA PHE A 327 -22.55 5.82 -16.52
C PHE A 327 -22.41 5.30 -17.96
N GLU A 328 -23.39 4.53 -18.47
CA GLU A 328 -23.32 3.96 -19.81
C GLU A 328 -23.28 5.06 -20.89
N ASP A 329 -24.09 6.12 -20.75
CA ASP A 329 -24.10 7.26 -21.67
C ASP A 329 -22.74 7.99 -21.65
N ALA A 330 -22.18 8.26 -20.47
CA ALA A 330 -20.89 8.93 -20.33
C ALA A 330 -19.71 8.08 -20.81
N PHE A 331 -19.73 6.78 -20.52
CA PHE A 331 -18.68 5.85 -20.94
C PHE A 331 -18.69 5.65 -22.45
N ASN A 332 -19.87 5.58 -23.08
CA ASN A 332 -19.99 5.52 -24.53
C ASN A 332 -19.53 6.82 -25.21
N ALA A 333 -19.81 7.99 -24.61
CA ALA A 333 -19.26 9.26 -25.08
C ALA A 333 -17.72 9.28 -24.99
N LEU A 334 -17.14 8.73 -23.91
CA LEU A 334 -15.70 8.58 -23.75
C LEU A 334 -15.09 7.66 -24.82
N ARG A 335 -15.71 6.51 -25.08
CA ARG A 335 -15.32 5.59 -26.17
C ARG A 335 -15.31 6.29 -27.53
N GLY A 336 -16.38 7.05 -27.83
CA GLY A 336 -16.49 7.80 -29.08
C GLY A 336 -15.35 8.80 -29.29
N LYS A 337 -14.87 9.45 -28.22
CA LYS A 337 -13.70 10.36 -28.29
C LYS A 337 -12.41 9.62 -28.69
N LEU A 338 -12.26 8.35 -28.29
CA LEU A 338 -11.08 7.54 -28.59
C LEU A 338 -11.14 6.82 -29.93
N ASN A 339 -12.32 6.65 -30.54
CA ASN A 339 -12.50 5.93 -31.81
C ASN A 339 -11.77 4.56 -31.84
N ASP A 340 -11.97 3.73 -30.82
CA ASP A 340 -11.38 2.39 -30.66
C ASP A 340 -9.84 2.31 -30.64
N ARG A 341 -9.15 3.44 -30.46
CA ARG A 341 -7.67 3.50 -30.41
C ARG A 341 -7.06 2.87 -29.16
N GLU A 342 -7.85 2.52 -28.15
CA GLU A 342 -7.37 1.97 -26.89
C GLU A 342 -8.17 0.72 -26.46
N LYS A 343 -7.54 -0.44 -26.59
CA LYS A 343 -8.14 -1.74 -26.23
C LYS A 343 -8.33 -1.91 -24.73
N TRP A 344 -7.51 -1.23 -23.92
CA TRP A 344 -7.64 -1.29 -22.46
C TRP A 344 -9.02 -0.77 -21.99
N LEU A 345 -9.60 0.22 -22.70
CA LEU A 345 -10.90 0.78 -22.33
C LEU A 345 -12.04 -0.26 -22.43
N GLU A 346 -11.97 -1.15 -23.42
CA GLU A 346 -12.92 -2.26 -23.56
C GLU A 346 -12.73 -3.31 -22.46
N PHE A 347 -11.48 -3.67 -22.19
CA PHE A 347 -11.16 -4.65 -21.15
C PHE A 347 -11.59 -4.19 -19.75
N ILE A 348 -11.41 -2.90 -19.41
CA ILE A 348 -11.86 -2.38 -18.13
C ILE A 348 -13.39 -2.25 -18.06
N TYR A 349 -14.06 -1.99 -19.19
CA TYR A 349 -15.53 -1.95 -19.26
C TYR A 349 -16.19 -3.30 -18.94
N ASP A 350 -15.61 -4.41 -19.41
CA ASP A 350 -16.12 -5.76 -19.13
C ASP A 350 -16.19 -6.04 -17.63
N SER A 351 -15.33 -5.39 -16.85
CA SER A 351 -15.28 -5.49 -15.39
C SER A 351 -15.94 -4.31 -14.66
N ARG A 352 -16.71 -3.43 -15.34
CA ARG A 352 -17.35 -2.22 -14.77
C ARG A 352 -18.11 -2.42 -13.47
N LYS A 353 -18.77 -3.58 -13.33
CA LYS A 353 -19.53 -3.95 -12.13
C LYS A 353 -18.67 -4.10 -10.87
N LYS A 354 -17.35 -4.22 -11.03
CA LYS A 354 -16.37 -4.41 -9.96
C LYS A 354 -15.67 -3.10 -9.56
N TRP A 355 -15.86 -1.97 -10.26
CA TRP A 355 -15.13 -0.72 -9.95
C TRP A 355 -15.92 0.57 -10.05
N ALA A 356 -16.95 0.68 -10.92
CA ALA A 356 -17.67 1.94 -11.04
C ALA A 356 -18.63 2.14 -9.87
N HIS A 357 -18.70 3.37 -9.37
CA HIS A 357 -19.48 3.73 -8.18
C HIS A 357 -20.94 3.28 -8.26
N CYS A 358 -21.62 3.51 -9.38
CA CYS A 358 -23.03 3.13 -9.57
C CYS A 358 -23.27 1.62 -9.35
N PHE A 359 -22.39 0.74 -9.84
CA PHE A 359 -22.51 -0.70 -9.65
C PHE A 359 -22.04 -1.20 -8.28
N MET A 360 -21.09 -0.49 -7.66
CA MET A 360 -20.55 -0.81 -6.33
C MET A 360 -21.30 -0.10 -5.20
N LYS A 361 -22.36 0.67 -5.51
CA LYS A 361 -23.14 1.50 -4.59
C LYS A 361 -23.70 0.75 -3.38
N ASN A 362 -24.02 -0.53 -3.55
CA ASN A 362 -24.57 -1.40 -2.52
C ASN A 362 -23.52 -2.35 -1.90
N ALA A 363 -22.26 -2.30 -2.34
CA ALA A 363 -21.19 -3.09 -1.76
C ALA A 363 -20.71 -2.46 -0.46
N TYR A 364 -20.53 -3.26 0.58
CA TYR A 364 -19.92 -2.79 1.82
C TYR A 364 -18.40 -2.69 1.64
N THR A 365 -17.84 -1.49 1.66
CA THR A 365 -16.45 -1.21 1.27
C THR A 365 -15.64 -0.48 2.32
N LEU A 366 -16.24 -0.05 3.44
CA LEU A 366 -15.63 0.80 4.48
C LEU A 366 -15.08 2.15 3.96
N GLY A 367 -15.46 2.54 2.74
CA GLY A 367 -14.85 3.69 2.09
C GLY A 367 -13.38 3.44 1.78
N ILE A 368 -12.97 2.18 1.58
CA ILE A 368 -11.74 1.85 0.88
C ILE A 368 -11.92 2.33 -0.56
N LEU A 369 -11.54 3.57 -0.81
CA LEU A 369 -10.98 3.94 -2.10
C LEU A 369 -9.59 3.33 -2.06
N CYS A 370 -9.38 2.29 -2.85
CA CYS A 370 -8.21 1.42 -2.81
C CYS A 370 -6.87 2.19 -2.87
N THR A 371 -6.91 3.47 -3.27
CA THR A 371 -5.81 4.45 -3.27
C THR A 371 -5.08 4.58 -1.93
N GLN A 372 -5.76 4.60 -0.78
CA GLN A 372 -5.04 4.84 0.49
C GLN A 372 -4.27 3.61 1.00
N ALA A 373 -4.89 2.43 0.89
CA ALA A 373 -4.28 1.18 1.31
C ALA A 373 -3.16 0.78 0.33
N SER A 374 -3.45 0.77 -0.97
CA SER A 374 -2.45 0.45 -1.97
C SER A 374 -1.32 1.48 -2.01
N GLU A 375 -1.54 2.80 -1.95
CA GLU A 375 -0.43 3.77 -1.95
C GLU A 375 0.51 3.59 -0.76
N SER A 376 -0.03 3.40 0.45
CA SER A 376 0.79 3.25 1.65
C SER A 376 1.51 1.91 1.70
N ILE A 377 0.84 0.82 1.34
CA ILE A 377 1.46 -0.52 1.28
C ILE A 377 2.55 -0.51 0.22
N ASN A 378 2.24 0.01 -0.95
CA ASN A 378 3.15 0.07 -2.07
C ASN A 378 4.32 1.04 -1.80
N SER A 379 4.12 2.16 -1.09
CA SER A 379 5.23 3.05 -0.69
C SER A 379 6.15 2.41 0.34
N ASN A 380 5.59 1.62 1.26
CA ASN A 380 6.35 0.99 2.34
C ASN A 380 7.09 -0.25 1.80
N PHE A 381 6.38 -1.18 1.16
CA PHE A 381 6.97 -2.43 0.67
C PHE A 381 7.80 -2.23 -0.62
N LYS A 382 7.40 -1.42 -1.63
CA LYS A 382 8.24 -1.26 -2.86
C LYS A 382 9.59 -0.60 -2.61
N ALA A 383 9.74 0.20 -1.56
CA ALA A 383 11.01 0.85 -1.26
C ALA A 383 12.14 -0.17 -1.02
N TYR A 384 11.79 -1.33 -0.44
CA TYR A 384 12.73 -2.39 -0.10
C TYR A 384 12.73 -3.55 -1.11
N LEU A 385 11.57 -3.85 -1.70
CA LEU A 385 11.40 -4.95 -2.65
C LEU A 385 11.94 -4.66 -4.07
N ASN A 386 12.42 -3.43 -4.33
CA ASN A 386 13.14 -3.08 -5.57
C ASN A 386 14.58 -3.61 -5.61
N CYS A 387 15.11 -4.10 -4.49
CA CYS A 387 16.38 -4.79 -4.47
C CYS A 387 16.15 -6.26 -4.78
N LYS A 388 16.99 -6.83 -5.65
CA LYS A 388 17.15 -8.26 -5.91
C LYS A 388 17.58 -9.00 -4.63
N LEU A 389 16.68 -9.12 -3.65
CA LEU A 389 16.95 -9.66 -2.32
C LEU A 389 16.90 -11.19 -2.36
N ASP A 390 17.77 -11.84 -1.58
CA ASP A 390 17.54 -13.23 -1.20
C ASP A 390 16.38 -13.34 -0.20
N ILE A 391 15.86 -14.55 -0.01
CA ILE A 391 14.67 -14.78 0.81
C ILE A 391 14.88 -14.40 2.28
N CYS A 392 16.09 -14.57 2.83
CA CYS A 392 16.38 -14.23 4.22
C CYS A 392 16.20 -12.73 4.44
N ARG A 393 16.85 -11.93 3.60
CA ARG A 393 16.71 -10.47 3.66
C ARG A 393 15.28 -10.05 3.43
N PHE A 394 14.59 -10.64 2.44
CA PHE A 394 13.18 -10.35 2.19
C PHE A 394 12.32 -10.53 3.46
N LEU A 395 12.49 -11.63 4.19
CA LEU A 395 11.74 -11.91 5.41
C LEU A 395 12.11 -10.94 6.57
N GLU A 396 13.38 -10.58 6.70
CA GLU A 396 13.82 -9.54 7.66
C GLU A 396 13.19 -8.17 7.36
N TYR A 397 13.11 -7.81 6.08
CA TYR A 397 12.45 -6.58 5.62
C TYR A 397 10.94 -6.62 5.89
N PHE A 398 10.31 -7.76 5.64
CA PHE A 398 8.90 -7.97 5.95
C PHE A 398 8.61 -7.78 7.44
N ASP A 399 9.38 -8.40 8.33
CA ASP A 399 9.21 -8.26 9.79
C ASP A 399 9.34 -6.80 10.23
N ARG A 400 10.33 -6.07 9.70
CA ARG A 400 10.52 -4.66 10.05
C ARG A 400 9.34 -3.79 9.60
N ASP A 401 8.86 -3.98 8.37
CA ASP A 401 7.73 -3.20 7.84
C ASP A 401 6.42 -3.54 8.58
N LEU A 402 6.27 -4.80 9.00
CA LEU A 402 5.17 -5.26 9.85
C LEU A 402 5.22 -4.60 11.24
N ASP A 403 6.40 -4.50 11.85
CA ASP A 403 6.58 -3.83 13.14
C ASP A 403 6.29 -2.33 13.06
N GLU A 404 6.78 -1.64 12.02
CA GLU A 404 6.43 -0.23 11.78
C GLU A 404 4.91 -0.03 11.60
N ASN A 405 4.23 -0.98 10.95
CA ASN A 405 2.77 -0.97 10.84
C ASN A 405 2.09 -1.09 12.21
N ARG A 406 2.56 -2.00 13.05
CA ARG A 406 2.05 -2.22 14.40
C ARG A 406 2.30 -1.04 15.33
N GLU A 407 3.44 -0.37 15.21
CA GLU A 407 3.76 0.84 15.97
C GLU A 407 2.80 1.99 15.65
N ARG A 408 2.41 2.15 14.37
CA ARG A 408 1.38 3.13 13.97
C ARG A 408 0.03 2.82 14.61
N GLU A 409 -0.38 1.55 14.64
CA GLU A 409 -1.58 1.13 15.35
C GLU A 409 -1.53 1.47 16.84
N ILE A 410 -0.45 1.12 17.54
CA ILE A 410 -0.26 1.40 18.98
C ILE A 410 -0.32 2.91 19.23
N LYS A 411 0.30 3.71 18.37
CA LYS A 411 0.24 5.17 18.48
C LYS A 411 -1.18 5.70 18.35
N SER A 412 -1.96 5.17 17.41
CA SER A 412 -3.36 5.56 17.23
C SER A 412 -4.25 5.14 18.42
N GLU A 413 -3.96 4.00 19.06
CA GLU A 413 -4.61 3.59 20.32
C GLU A 413 -4.25 4.48 21.49
N TYR A 414 -2.96 4.81 21.65
CA TYR A 414 -2.51 5.75 22.67
C TYR A 414 -3.17 7.12 22.50
N ASP A 415 -3.22 7.63 21.27
CA ASP A 415 -3.85 8.91 20.95
C ASP A 415 -5.35 8.88 21.26
N MET A 416 -6.03 7.77 20.96
CA MET A 416 -7.44 7.57 21.31
C MET A 416 -7.69 7.61 22.82
N ALA A 417 -6.81 7.00 23.61
CA ALA A 417 -6.94 6.94 25.07
C ALA A 417 -6.56 8.25 25.75
N SER A 418 -5.58 8.99 25.21
CA SER A 418 -4.99 10.17 25.84
C SER A 418 -5.56 11.51 25.35
N LYS A 419 -6.20 11.55 24.17
CA LYS A 419 -6.68 12.80 23.55
C LYS A 419 -8.20 12.83 23.45
N LEU A 420 -8.76 13.99 23.77
CA LEU A 420 -10.17 14.26 23.51
C LEU A 420 -10.37 14.68 22.03
N PRO A 421 -11.46 14.26 21.40
CA PRO A 421 -11.77 14.66 20.03
C PRO A 421 -12.02 16.16 19.95
N ARG A 422 -11.48 16.79 18.90
CA ARG A 422 -11.71 18.20 18.63
C ARG A 422 -13.09 18.41 18.01
N LEU A 423 -13.99 19.04 18.76
CA LEU A 423 -15.30 19.48 18.27
C LEU A 423 -15.15 20.80 17.51
N LYS A 424 -15.59 20.83 16.25
CA LYS A 424 -15.70 22.05 15.45
C LYS A 424 -17.00 22.80 15.70
N LEU A 425 -18.04 22.08 16.10
CA LEU A 425 -19.33 22.63 16.51
C LEU A 425 -19.77 21.97 17.81
N ASN A 426 -20.31 22.75 18.75
CA ASN A 426 -20.79 22.24 20.03
C ASN A 426 -22.21 21.66 19.91
N ALA A 427 -22.36 20.58 19.14
CA ALA A 427 -23.63 19.88 18.96
C ALA A 427 -23.70 18.63 19.87
N PRO A 428 -24.84 18.31 20.51
CA PRO A 428 -24.99 17.12 21.35
C PRO A 428 -24.59 15.82 20.66
N ILE A 429 -25.02 15.63 19.41
CA ILE A 429 -24.72 14.43 18.62
C ILE A 429 -23.22 14.27 18.35
N LEU A 430 -22.48 15.37 18.15
CA LEU A 430 -21.03 15.33 17.99
C LEU A 430 -20.32 15.01 19.31
N ARG A 431 -20.81 15.53 20.44
CA ARG A 431 -20.26 15.21 21.76
C ARG A 431 -20.40 13.73 22.09
N GLU A 432 -21.54 13.14 21.75
CA GLU A 432 -21.77 11.71 21.93
C GLU A 432 -20.93 10.88 20.95
N ALA A 433 -20.94 11.22 19.66
CA ALA A 433 -20.13 10.55 18.64
C ALA A 433 -18.64 10.55 19.01
N GLY A 434 -18.11 11.64 19.58
CA GLY A 434 -16.72 11.73 20.02
C GLY A 434 -16.37 10.84 21.22
N LYS A 435 -17.36 10.45 22.02
CA LYS A 435 -17.18 9.45 23.08
C LYS A 435 -17.15 8.04 22.49
N LEU A 436 -18.04 7.77 21.54
CA LEU A 436 -18.25 6.44 20.94
C LEU A 436 -17.18 6.05 19.94
N TYR A 437 -16.93 6.91 18.93
CA TYR A 437 -16.08 6.60 17.79
C TYR A 437 -14.60 6.80 18.07
N THR A 438 -13.78 6.03 17.36
CA THR A 438 -12.33 6.29 17.28
C THR A 438 -12.06 7.65 16.63
N PRO A 439 -10.88 8.27 16.87
CA PRO A 439 -10.60 9.64 16.43
C PRO A 439 -10.82 9.85 14.92
N LYS A 440 -10.32 8.93 14.08
CA LYS A 440 -10.45 9.06 12.62
C LYS A 440 -11.87 8.88 12.13
N VAL A 441 -12.64 7.96 12.72
CA VAL A 441 -14.05 7.77 12.37
C VAL A 441 -14.88 8.96 12.83
N PHE A 442 -14.58 9.51 14.02
CA PHE A 442 -15.20 10.74 14.49
C PHE A 442 -14.95 11.93 13.54
N GLU A 443 -13.72 12.08 13.01
CA GLU A 443 -13.43 13.12 12.00
C GLU A 443 -14.30 12.98 10.75
N LEU A 444 -14.48 11.75 10.24
CA LEU A 444 -15.33 11.48 9.09
C LEU A 444 -16.80 11.80 9.38
N PHE A 445 -17.31 11.36 10.54
CA PHE A 445 -18.67 11.67 10.97
C PHE A 445 -18.89 13.17 11.13
N GLN A 446 -17.94 13.88 11.76
CA GLN A 446 -18.00 15.32 11.94
C GLN A 446 -17.98 16.07 10.61
N ALA A 447 -17.20 15.61 9.62
CA ALA A 447 -17.21 16.18 8.27
C ALA A 447 -18.57 16.04 7.58
N GLU A 448 -19.22 14.87 7.68
CA GLU A 448 -20.58 14.67 7.17
C GLU A 448 -21.60 15.57 7.90
N PHE A 449 -21.45 15.75 9.21
CA PHE A 449 -22.30 16.66 9.98
C PHE A 449 -22.13 18.12 9.55
N GLU A 450 -20.90 18.58 9.31
CA GLU A 450 -20.62 19.93 8.79
C GLU A 450 -21.29 20.13 7.42
N LEU A 451 -21.16 19.16 6.52
CA LEU A 451 -21.79 19.20 5.20
C LEU A 451 -23.33 19.29 5.30
N SER A 452 -23.94 18.63 6.28
CA SER A 452 -25.39 18.69 6.49
C SER A 452 -25.87 20.12 6.82
N GLY A 453 -25.01 20.95 7.41
CA GLY A 453 -25.31 22.35 7.72
C GLY A 453 -25.63 23.17 6.45
N SER A 454 -24.88 22.93 5.37
CA SER A 454 -25.02 23.64 4.09
C SER A 454 -26.10 23.07 3.17
N ALA A 455 -26.74 21.97 3.55
CA ALA A 455 -27.75 21.31 2.73
C ALA A 455 -29.11 22.02 2.78
N TYR A 456 -29.82 22.04 1.66
CA TYR A 456 -31.25 22.30 1.59
C TYR A 456 -32.03 21.01 1.84
N ILE A 457 -33.23 21.15 2.40
CA ILE A 457 -34.12 20.02 2.69
C ILE A 457 -35.55 20.39 2.31
N GLU A 458 -36.15 19.55 1.48
CA GLU A 458 -37.55 19.64 1.07
C GLU A 458 -38.28 18.37 1.55
N CYS A 459 -39.43 18.55 2.18
CA CYS A 459 -40.30 17.43 2.54
C CYS A 459 -41.22 17.17 1.35
N LEU A 460 -41.21 15.94 0.81
CA LEU A 460 -42.07 15.58 -0.30
C LEU A 460 -43.45 15.18 0.22
N GLU A 461 -43.63 13.89 0.54
CA GLU A 461 -44.85 13.33 1.12
C GLU A 461 -44.51 12.32 2.23
N GLY A 462 -45.29 12.36 3.31
CA GLY A 462 -45.14 11.49 4.46
C GLY A 462 -43.76 11.60 5.12
N ASN A 463 -43.01 10.50 5.08
CA ASN A 463 -41.75 10.30 5.77
C ASN A 463 -40.51 10.49 4.85
N THR A 464 -40.70 11.08 3.67
CA THR A 464 -39.67 11.18 2.62
C THR A 464 -39.22 12.63 2.40
N TYR A 465 -37.90 12.81 2.35
CA TYR A 465 -37.24 14.10 2.22
C TYR A 465 -36.26 14.08 1.03
N THR A 466 -36.23 15.17 0.28
CA THR A 466 -35.15 15.46 -0.66
C THR A 466 -34.13 16.34 0.02
N VAL A 467 -32.87 15.91 0.05
CA VAL A 467 -31.77 16.69 0.62
C VAL A 467 -30.74 16.96 -0.48
N ALA A 468 -30.38 18.22 -0.67
CA ALA A 468 -29.54 18.65 -1.78
C ALA A 468 -28.57 19.78 -1.41
N MET A 469 -27.46 19.87 -2.14
CA MET A 469 -26.59 21.04 -2.16
C MET A 469 -26.66 21.72 -3.52
N CYS A 470 -26.87 23.04 -3.54
CA CYS A 470 -26.83 23.84 -4.76
C CYS A 470 -25.49 24.57 -4.84
N ASP A 471 -24.88 24.61 -6.03
CA ASP A 471 -23.79 25.54 -6.31
C ASP A 471 -24.41 26.93 -6.57
N MET A 472 -23.77 28.00 -6.08
CA MET A 472 -24.29 29.37 -6.22
C MET A 472 -24.50 29.81 -7.68
N ASP A 473 -23.87 29.11 -8.63
CA ASP A 473 -23.82 29.46 -10.06
C ASP A 473 -24.62 28.50 -10.98
N ASN A 474 -25.24 27.44 -10.47
CA ASN A 474 -26.01 26.46 -11.29
C ASN A 474 -27.38 26.14 -10.67
N GLU A 475 -28.43 26.18 -11.50
CA GLU A 475 -29.83 25.85 -11.12
C GLU A 475 -30.04 24.35 -10.83
N THR A 476 -29.05 23.49 -11.08
CA THR A 476 -29.14 22.04 -10.85
C THR A 476 -28.32 21.61 -9.63
N PRO A 477 -28.92 20.88 -8.66
CA PRO A 477 -28.21 20.41 -7.48
C PRO A 477 -27.13 19.38 -7.88
N ARG A 478 -25.88 19.66 -7.51
CA ARG A 478 -24.71 18.84 -7.91
C ARG A 478 -24.66 17.48 -7.20
N LYS A 479 -25.29 17.39 -6.02
CA LYS A 479 -25.45 16.17 -5.21
C LYS A 479 -26.77 16.26 -4.45
N SER A 480 -27.68 15.33 -4.73
CA SER A 480 -28.94 15.18 -4.03
C SER A 480 -29.12 13.73 -3.56
N GLY A 481 -29.95 13.56 -2.53
CA GLY A 481 -30.30 12.26 -1.99
C GLY A 481 -31.73 12.28 -1.47
N GLN A 482 -32.45 11.19 -1.73
CA GLN A 482 -33.74 10.93 -1.10
C GLN A 482 -33.50 10.22 0.23
N VAL A 483 -34.17 10.69 1.28
CA VAL A 483 -34.04 10.16 2.63
C VAL A 483 -35.42 9.80 3.15
N VAL A 484 -35.58 8.58 3.62
CA VAL A 484 -36.79 8.12 4.29
C VAL A 484 -36.51 8.04 5.79
N TRP A 485 -37.34 8.69 6.60
CA TRP A 485 -37.24 8.69 8.06
C TRP A 485 -38.50 8.13 8.71
N THR A 486 -38.36 7.10 9.52
CA THR A 486 -39.48 6.50 10.28
C THR A 486 -39.30 6.78 11.76
N ARG A 487 -40.25 7.51 12.35
CA ARG A 487 -40.18 7.95 13.75
C ARG A 487 -40.33 6.78 14.73
N GLU A 488 -41.23 5.85 14.43
CA GLU A 488 -41.57 4.70 15.28
C GLU A 488 -40.34 3.83 15.56
N ASP A 489 -39.54 3.56 14.52
CA ASP A 489 -38.36 2.71 14.60
C ASP A 489 -37.05 3.51 14.74
N GLN A 490 -37.11 4.84 14.68
CA GLN A 490 -35.93 5.72 14.55
C GLN A 490 -34.99 5.29 13.41
N THR A 491 -35.57 4.97 12.25
CA THR A 491 -34.81 4.54 11.06
C THR A 491 -34.66 5.67 10.07
N VAL A 492 -33.42 5.91 9.64
CA VAL A 492 -33.09 6.75 8.49
C VAL A 492 -32.48 5.90 7.38
N SER A 493 -33.00 6.01 6.17
CA SER A 493 -32.50 5.33 4.98
C SER A 493 -32.25 6.37 3.90
N CYS A 494 -31.09 6.33 3.23
CA CYS A 494 -30.73 7.30 2.21
C CYS A 494 -30.40 6.60 0.88
N SER A 495 -30.89 7.16 -0.22
CA SER A 495 -30.60 6.69 -1.58
C SER A 495 -29.11 6.75 -1.92
N CYS A 496 -28.31 7.56 -1.23
CA CYS A 496 -26.87 7.62 -1.45
C CYS A 496 -26.12 6.41 -0.89
N LYS A 497 -26.75 5.56 -0.06
CA LYS A 497 -26.22 4.30 0.49
C LYS A 497 -24.89 4.38 1.25
N LYS A 498 -24.47 5.57 1.70
CA LYS A 498 -23.17 5.75 2.38
C LYS A 498 -23.08 4.94 3.67
N PHE A 499 -24.14 4.87 4.48
CA PHE A 499 -24.12 4.08 5.71
C PHE A 499 -23.97 2.59 5.40
N GLU A 500 -24.69 2.07 4.41
CA GLU A 500 -24.59 0.68 3.99
C GLU A 500 -23.23 0.34 3.37
N ARG A 501 -22.54 1.32 2.77
CA ARG A 501 -21.18 1.13 2.23
C ARG A 501 -20.07 1.28 3.26
N GLU A 502 -20.16 2.28 4.13
CA GLU A 502 -19.05 2.75 4.97
C GLU A 502 -19.31 2.58 6.47
N GLY A 503 -20.56 2.36 6.88
CA GLY A 503 -20.96 2.29 8.27
C GLY A 503 -21.03 3.64 8.99
N ILE A 504 -21.02 4.75 8.22
CA ILE A 504 -21.08 6.13 8.74
C ILE A 504 -22.26 6.84 8.06
N LEU A 505 -23.12 7.47 8.86
CA LEU A 505 -24.27 8.24 8.36
C LEU A 505 -23.81 9.38 7.43
N CYS A 506 -24.46 9.51 6.27
CA CYS A 506 -24.20 10.61 5.35
C CYS A 506 -24.82 11.93 5.82
N TRP A 507 -24.29 13.02 5.27
CA TRP A 507 -24.83 14.37 5.47
C TRP A 507 -26.32 14.49 5.10
N HIS A 508 -26.82 13.71 4.13
CA HIS A 508 -28.25 13.67 3.81
C HIS A 508 -29.08 13.17 5.00
N ALA A 509 -28.70 12.01 5.56
CA ALA A 509 -29.36 11.41 6.70
C ALA A 509 -29.24 12.32 7.95
N LEU A 510 -28.05 12.87 8.20
CA LEU A 510 -27.81 13.78 9.31
C LEU A 510 -28.65 15.06 9.21
N LYS A 511 -28.89 15.58 8.00
CA LYS A 511 -29.79 16.73 7.79
C LYS A 511 -31.22 16.43 8.21
N VAL A 512 -31.73 15.25 7.85
CA VAL A 512 -33.09 14.82 8.25
C VAL A 512 -33.15 14.59 9.75
N LEU A 513 -32.18 13.90 10.35
CA LEU A 513 -32.12 13.71 11.81
C LEU A 513 -32.12 15.04 12.57
N ASN A 514 -31.36 16.04 12.09
CA ASN A 514 -31.35 17.37 12.70
C ASN A 514 -32.69 18.10 12.56
N ARG A 515 -33.38 17.96 11.41
CA ARG A 515 -34.73 18.50 11.19
C ARG A 515 -35.76 17.88 12.13
N GLU A 516 -35.66 16.58 12.35
CA GLU A 516 -36.53 15.80 13.26
C GLU A 516 -36.11 15.90 14.74
N ASP A 517 -35.23 16.85 15.06
CA ASP A 517 -34.74 17.15 16.41
C ASP A 517 -34.02 15.98 17.12
N ILE A 518 -33.48 15.03 16.35
CA ILE A 518 -32.72 13.89 16.89
C ILE A 518 -31.32 14.35 17.27
N LYS A 519 -31.01 14.32 18.58
CA LYS A 519 -29.75 14.82 19.15
C LYS A 519 -28.72 13.73 19.45
N VAL A 520 -29.09 12.48 19.26
CA VAL A 520 -28.32 11.28 19.59
C VAL A 520 -28.31 10.36 18.39
N ILE A 521 -27.19 9.70 18.10
CA ILE A 521 -27.13 8.75 16.99
C ILE A 521 -28.01 7.54 17.37
N PRO A 522 -29.02 7.17 16.57
CA PRO A 522 -29.81 5.99 16.89
C PRO A 522 -28.89 4.75 16.95
N PRO A 523 -28.99 3.89 17.99
CA PRO A 523 -27.99 2.84 18.24
C PRO A 523 -27.71 1.91 17.07
N ARG A 524 -28.71 1.65 16.22
CA ARG A 524 -28.57 0.84 15.00
C ARG A 524 -27.55 1.37 13.99
N TYR A 525 -27.22 2.67 14.07
CA TYR A 525 -26.23 3.33 13.20
C TYR A 525 -24.85 3.47 13.87
N VAL A 526 -24.66 2.89 15.06
CA VAL A 526 -23.37 2.81 15.75
C VAL A 526 -22.82 1.40 15.57
N LEU A 527 -21.98 1.20 14.55
CA LEU A 527 -21.35 -0.10 14.31
C LEU A 527 -20.20 -0.32 15.30
N ASN A 528 -20.19 -1.47 15.98
CA ASN A 528 -19.14 -1.84 16.95
C ASN A 528 -17.72 -1.65 16.39
N ARG A 529 -17.51 -2.00 15.11
CA ARG A 529 -16.24 -1.81 14.38
C ARG A 529 -15.67 -0.40 14.52
N TRP A 530 -16.50 0.63 14.53
CA TRP A 530 -16.04 2.02 14.52
C TRP A 530 -15.86 2.62 15.91
N THR A 531 -16.17 1.85 16.96
CA THR A 531 -16.14 2.32 18.34
C THR A 531 -14.79 2.09 19.00
N LYS A 532 -14.54 2.80 20.10
CA LYS A 532 -13.34 2.62 20.94
C LYS A 532 -13.27 1.26 21.65
N VAL A 533 -14.39 0.52 21.70
CA VAL A 533 -14.50 -0.80 22.35
C VAL A 533 -14.47 -1.95 21.34
N ALA A 534 -14.12 -1.68 20.08
CA ALA A 534 -14.09 -2.70 19.02
C ALA A 534 -13.16 -3.89 19.32
N LYS A 535 -12.16 -3.72 20.18
CA LYS A 535 -11.21 -4.75 20.59
C LYS A 535 -11.62 -5.55 21.83
N ASP A 536 -12.72 -5.23 22.50
CA ASP A 536 -13.14 -5.90 23.75
C ASP A 536 -13.65 -7.34 23.53
N VAL A 537 -13.71 -7.79 22.27
CA VAL A 537 -14.09 -9.15 21.91
C VAL A 537 -12.90 -10.10 22.09
N THR A 538 -13.13 -11.19 22.83
CA THR A 538 -12.17 -12.29 22.98
C THR A 538 -12.21 -13.18 21.74
N ILE A 539 -11.05 -13.48 21.18
CA ILE A 539 -10.91 -14.34 20.00
C ILE A 539 -10.41 -15.72 20.41
N VAL A 540 -11.02 -16.77 19.84
CA VAL A 540 -10.66 -18.16 20.03
C VAL A 540 -10.29 -18.80 18.69
N ASP A 541 -9.43 -19.81 18.71
CA ASP A 541 -9.06 -20.61 17.55
C ASP A 541 -10.12 -21.69 17.22
N LEU A 542 -9.83 -22.52 16.22
CA LEU A 542 -10.70 -23.63 15.79
C LEU A 542 -10.88 -24.73 16.86
N GLU A 543 -9.97 -24.80 17.84
CA GLU A 543 -10.03 -25.74 18.97
C GLU A 543 -10.72 -25.12 20.19
N GLY A 544 -11.15 -23.86 20.09
CA GLY A 544 -11.79 -23.11 21.17
C GLY A 544 -10.82 -22.52 22.20
N LYS A 545 -9.50 -22.52 21.93
CA LYS A 545 -8.50 -21.90 22.80
C LYS A 545 -8.39 -20.41 22.50
N ARG A 546 -8.17 -19.61 23.55
CA ARG A 546 -7.99 -18.15 23.42
C ARG A 546 -6.70 -17.84 22.67
N VAL A 547 -6.80 -17.04 21.61
CA VAL A 547 -5.64 -16.51 20.88
C VAL A 547 -5.07 -15.33 21.66
N ILE A 548 -3.79 -15.39 22.01
CA ILE A 548 -3.07 -14.31 22.69
C ILE A 548 -2.48 -13.41 21.61
N GLU A 549 -3.03 -12.19 21.46
CA GLU A 549 -2.65 -11.24 20.40
C GLU A 549 -1.17 -10.86 20.41
N ASP A 550 -0.54 -10.84 21.59
CA ASP A 550 0.89 -10.56 21.75
C ASP A 550 1.51 -11.50 22.81
N PRO A 551 1.99 -12.69 22.41
CA PRO A 551 2.57 -13.67 23.32
C PRO A 551 3.82 -13.15 24.06
N LEU A 552 4.54 -12.21 23.46
CA LEU A 552 5.78 -11.66 23.99
C LEU A 552 5.59 -10.37 24.80
N LEU A 553 4.36 -9.90 24.98
CA LEU A 553 4.07 -8.64 25.68
C LEU A 553 4.69 -8.60 27.08
N ASP A 554 4.49 -9.66 27.87
CA ASP A 554 5.01 -9.73 29.24
C ASP A 554 6.53 -9.82 29.27
N VAL A 555 7.15 -10.49 28.29
CA VAL A 555 8.61 -10.54 28.16
C VAL A 555 9.16 -9.15 27.84
N ARG A 556 8.54 -8.44 26.89
CA ARG A 556 8.92 -7.07 26.52
C ARG A 556 8.72 -6.09 27.67
N ASN A 557 7.62 -6.18 28.41
CA ASN A 557 7.35 -5.34 29.59
C ASN A 557 8.40 -5.56 30.69
N ARG A 558 8.76 -6.82 30.97
CA ARG A 558 9.84 -7.15 31.93
C ARG A 558 11.18 -6.60 31.48
N ASN A 559 11.53 -6.77 30.19
CA ASN A 559 12.76 -6.22 29.64
C ASN A 559 12.80 -4.68 29.71
N ALA A 560 11.71 -4.01 29.33
CA ALA A 560 11.60 -2.56 29.39
C ALA A 560 11.78 -2.02 30.82
N ASP A 561 11.26 -2.72 31.84
CA ASP A 561 11.46 -2.33 33.24
C ASP A 561 12.93 -2.48 33.67
N LEU A 562 13.59 -3.58 33.32
CA LEU A 562 15.01 -3.79 33.59
C LEU A 562 15.88 -2.73 32.91
N VAL A 563 15.62 -2.44 31.63
CA VAL A 563 16.34 -1.39 30.88
C VAL A 563 16.09 -0.02 31.49
N ARG A 564 14.85 0.32 31.87
CA ARG A 564 14.51 1.59 32.54
C ARG A 564 15.30 1.81 33.83
N ILE A 565 15.59 0.76 34.57
CA ILE A 565 16.43 0.81 35.78
C ILE A 565 17.90 1.02 35.42
N LEU A 566 18.41 0.32 34.41
CA LEU A 566 19.82 0.32 34.03
C LEU A 566 20.25 1.59 33.27
N THR A 567 19.44 2.09 32.35
CA THR A 567 19.80 3.22 31.46
C THR A 567 20.29 4.47 32.20
N PRO A 568 19.63 4.97 33.26
CA PRO A 568 20.11 6.13 33.99
C PRO A 568 21.45 5.90 34.70
N ILE A 569 21.69 4.68 35.20
CA ILE A 569 22.92 4.31 35.92
C ILE A 569 24.07 4.23 34.91
N CYS A 570 23.86 3.58 33.76
CA CYS A 570 24.83 3.55 32.67
C CYS A 570 25.18 4.95 32.16
N GLY A 571 24.18 5.82 31.98
CA GLY A 571 24.38 7.19 31.51
C GLY A 571 25.18 8.07 32.48
N LYS A 572 25.05 7.84 33.80
CA LYS A 572 25.86 8.53 34.82
C LYS A 572 27.28 7.97 34.86
N ALA A 573 27.42 6.64 34.94
CA ALA A 573 28.72 5.98 35.04
C ALA A 573 29.60 6.24 33.81
N ALA A 574 29.02 6.35 32.61
CA ALA A 574 29.75 6.62 31.38
C ALA A 574 30.48 7.99 31.34
N GLN A 575 30.16 8.91 32.25
CA GLN A 575 30.81 10.23 32.31
C GLN A 575 32.17 10.20 33.02
N ASN A 576 32.52 9.08 33.67
CA ASN A 576 33.76 8.93 34.43
C ASN A 576 34.33 7.50 34.28
N GLU A 577 35.60 7.39 33.94
CA GLU A 577 36.24 6.11 33.63
C GLU A 577 36.25 5.12 34.81
N GLU A 578 36.49 5.60 36.03
CA GLU A 578 36.48 4.79 37.25
C GLU A 578 35.07 4.25 37.56
N GLN A 579 34.05 5.10 37.41
CA GLN A 579 32.65 4.72 37.59
C GLN A 579 32.16 3.75 36.51
N ALA A 580 32.58 3.95 35.25
CA ALA A 580 32.28 3.04 34.15
C ALA A 580 32.89 1.66 34.38
N GLN A 581 34.15 1.60 34.82
CA GLN A 581 34.82 0.34 35.13
C GLN A 581 34.18 -0.38 36.32
N PHE A 582 33.81 0.35 37.38
CA PHE A 582 33.08 -0.19 38.51
C PHE A 582 31.75 -0.83 38.08
N LEU A 583 30.91 -0.07 37.36
CA LEU A 583 29.61 -0.57 36.91
C LEU A 583 29.75 -1.77 35.97
N ARG A 584 30.75 -1.76 35.08
CA ARG A 584 31.03 -2.88 34.18
C ARG A 584 31.33 -4.16 34.96
N ASN A 585 32.17 -4.07 35.98
CA ASN A 585 32.52 -5.23 36.81
C ASN A 585 31.30 -5.77 37.57
N GLU A 586 30.46 -4.89 38.13
CA GLU A 586 29.22 -5.29 38.81
C GLU A 586 28.23 -5.96 37.85
N LEU A 587 28.05 -5.41 36.64
CA LEU A 587 27.16 -6.02 35.63
C LEU A 587 27.64 -7.40 35.19
N LEU A 588 28.96 -7.60 35.01
CA LEU A 588 29.53 -8.91 34.72
C LEU A 588 29.31 -9.90 35.88
N ALA A 589 29.44 -9.44 37.13
CA ALA A 589 29.15 -10.27 38.29
C ALA A 589 27.67 -10.67 38.38
N VAL A 590 26.76 -9.77 38.00
CA VAL A 590 25.32 -10.06 37.90
C VAL A 590 25.04 -11.07 36.78
N GLN A 591 25.69 -10.92 35.62
CA GLN A 591 25.57 -11.88 34.52
C GLN A 591 26.01 -13.28 34.95
N GLN A 592 27.18 -13.39 35.58
CA GLN A 592 27.69 -14.68 36.05
C GLN A 592 26.72 -15.33 37.07
N LYS A 593 26.22 -14.56 38.05
CA LYS A 593 25.23 -15.06 39.01
C LYS A 593 23.93 -15.51 38.34
N TYR A 594 23.54 -14.86 37.24
CA TYR A 594 22.36 -15.23 36.48
C TYR A 594 22.57 -16.56 35.74
N GLU A 595 23.69 -16.70 35.04
CA GLU A 595 24.09 -17.92 34.33
C GLU A 595 24.19 -19.10 35.31
N GLU A 596 24.91 -18.94 36.42
CA GLU A 596 25.04 -19.98 37.46
C GLU A 596 23.70 -20.44 38.04
N LYS A 597 22.73 -19.52 38.16
CA LYS A 597 21.43 -19.81 38.76
C LYS A 597 20.46 -20.49 37.78
N TYR A 598 20.62 -20.25 36.48
CA TYR A 598 19.60 -20.62 35.48
C TYR A 598 20.13 -21.46 34.30
N GLU A 599 21.42 -21.81 34.25
CA GLU A 599 22.02 -22.71 33.23
C GLU A 599 21.38 -24.11 33.17
N ASN A 600 20.66 -24.54 34.20
CA ASN A 600 20.05 -25.87 34.29
C ASN A 600 18.51 -25.90 34.21
N LEU A 601 17.85 -24.79 33.85
CA LEU A 601 16.41 -24.81 33.61
C LEU A 601 16.13 -25.18 32.15
N PRO A 602 15.26 -26.18 31.88
CA PRO A 602 14.78 -26.39 30.52
C PRO A 602 13.97 -25.16 30.09
N ILE A 603 14.31 -24.63 28.90
CA ILE A 603 13.55 -23.56 28.23
C ILE A 603 12.14 -24.06 27.90
#